data_AF-A0A7J3DLU3-F1
#
_entry.id   AF-A0A7J3DLU3-F1
#
_cell.length_a   1.000
_cell.length_b   1.000
_cell.length_c   1.000
_cell.angle_alpha   90.00
_cell.angle_beta   90.00
_cell.angle_gamma   90.00
#
_symmetry.space_group_name_H-M   'P 1'
#
loop_
_entity.id
_entity.type
_entity.pdbx_description
1 polymer ?
#
loop_
_entity_poly.entity_id
_entity_poly.type
_entity_poly.pdbx_seq_one_letter_code
_entity_poly.pdbx_strand_id
1 'polypeptide(L)'
;MKKTLISLFLMILLSQNFSQEIVVSTDKSTYLPGDEMRIINSVKNNLDSNQVLIVETHVSGEGFRYFPTILRTAYNFEAFEEREIDFKLHVIETMPPGRYKVFSKLLRDDKEIGSSENYFEVTGTLKTMSFDVFACADKNCSERQGLFKKGQSAFINYISDTPNINVEAEIIRPDKNTIRVKLPAEIRMELAGAYILKATASLAGYKSETRQLELGVLEEEIKVLENRPIKTETKGIALDESAMVNAITIVLMAIIICGLIVLAYFNLKRAKRQKK
;
A
#
# COMPACT_ATOMS: atom_id res chain seq x y z
N MET A 1 -50.93 -43.51 25.63
CA MET A 1 -49.78 -42.61 25.91
C MET A 1 -48.97 -42.38 24.63
N LYS A 2 -49.37 -41.47 23.73
CA LYS A 2 -48.64 -41.23 22.45
C LYS A 2 -48.84 -39.82 21.84
N LYS A 3 -49.40 -38.84 22.57
CA LYS A 3 -49.72 -37.51 22.03
C LYS A 3 -48.92 -36.34 22.63
N THR A 4 -48.06 -36.58 23.61
CA THR A 4 -47.32 -35.51 24.31
C THR A 4 -45.89 -35.29 23.80
N LEU A 5 -45.37 -36.12 22.89
CA LEU A 5 -43.97 -36.03 22.44
C LEU A 5 -43.77 -35.14 21.19
N ILE A 6 -44.83 -34.87 20.42
CA ILE A 6 -44.72 -34.10 19.15
C ILE A 6 -44.70 -32.58 19.41
N SER A 7 -45.22 -32.12 20.55
CA SER A 7 -45.23 -30.68 20.88
C SER A 7 -43.87 -30.15 21.37
N LEU A 8 -42.96 -31.02 21.82
CA LEU A 8 -41.64 -30.59 22.32
C LEU A 8 -40.62 -30.40 21.19
N PHE A 9 -40.82 -31.05 20.03
CA PHE A 9 -39.93 -30.94 18.88
C PHE A 9 -40.20 -29.69 18.02
N LEU A 10 -41.42 -29.13 18.09
CA LEU A 10 -41.79 -27.91 17.35
C LEU A 10 -41.36 -26.61 18.06
N MET A 11 -41.12 -26.63 19.38
CA MET A 11 -40.58 -25.46 20.11
C MET A 11 -39.06 -25.28 19.98
N ILE A 12 -38.33 -26.31 19.52
CA ILE A 12 -36.87 -26.25 19.37
C ILE A 12 -36.45 -25.61 18.02
N LEU A 13 -37.39 -25.43 17.08
CA LEU A 13 -37.15 -24.73 15.81
C LEU A 13 -37.32 -23.20 15.90
N LEU A 14 -37.71 -22.65 17.06
CA LEU A 14 -37.90 -21.20 17.26
C LEU A 14 -36.72 -20.49 17.96
N SER A 15 -35.62 -21.19 18.31
CA SER A 15 -34.61 -20.66 19.23
C SER A 15 -33.19 -20.52 18.67
N GLN A 16 -33.00 -20.44 17.36
CA GLN A 16 -31.66 -20.21 16.78
C GLN A 16 -31.61 -19.19 15.64
N ASN A 17 -32.58 -18.27 15.55
CA ASN A 17 -32.26 -16.98 14.93
C ASN A 17 -31.42 -16.22 15.95
N PHE A 18 -30.13 -16.52 16.03
CA PHE A 18 -29.18 -15.52 16.51
C PHE A 18 -29.45 -14.29 15.64
N SER A 19 -30.11 -13.29 16.21
CA SER A 19 -30.40 -12.04 15.52
C SER A 19 -29.06 -11.36 15.30
N GLN A 20 -28.38 -11.73 14.22
CA GLN A 20 -27.10 -11.15 13.84
C GLN A 20 -27.33 -9.64 13.74
N GLU A 21 -26.54 -8.87 14.50
CA GLU A 21 -26.67 -7.42 14.55
C GLU A 21 -26.22 -6.76 13.24
N ILE A 22 -25.47 -7.50 12.44
CA ILE A 22 -25.00 -7.11 11.12
C ILE A 22 -24.98 -8.32 10.19
N VAL A 23 -25.46 -8.14 8.97
CA VAL A 23 -25.32 -9.09 7.85
C VAL A 23 -24.73 -8.33 6.68
N VAL A 24 -23.62 -8.81 6.13
CA VAL A 24 -23.02 -8.22 4.93
C VAL A 24 -23.36 -9.06 3.70
N SER A 25 -23.73 -8.39 2.63
CA SER A 25 -23.94 -9.02 1.32
C SER A 25 -23.36 -8.15 0.21
N THR A 26 -23.30 -8.71 -0.99
CA THR A 26 -22.89 -8.01 -2.22
C THR A 26 -23.98 -8.19 -3.27
N ASP A 27 -24.15 -7.21 -4.16
CA ASP A 27 -25.20 -7.25 -5.18
C ASP A 27 -24.94 -8.30 -6.28
N LYS A 28 -23.67 -8.67 -6.49
CA LYS A 28 -23.25 -9.80 -7.33
C LYS A 28 -22.27 -10.70 -6.58
N SER A 29 -22.15 -11.94 -7.07
CA SER A 29 -21.11 -12.89 -6.66
C SER A 29 -19.87 -12.84 -7.55
N THR A 30 -19.95 -12.25 -8.74
CA THR A 30 -18.83 -12.12 -9.69
C THR A 30 -18.82 -10.74 -10.32
N TYR A 31 -17.64 -10.14 -10.43
CA TYR A 31 -17.42 -8.82 -11.04
C TYR A 31 -16.34 -8.85 -12.13
N LEU A 32 -16.52 -7.97 -13.10
CA LEU A 32 -15.60 -7.70 -14.21
C LEU A 32 -14.95 -6.31 -14.07
N PRO A 33 -13.86 -6.02 -14.81
CA PRO A 33 -13.29 -4.68 -14.85
C PRO A 33 -14.33 -3.62 -15.21
N GLY A 34 -14.36 -2.53 -14.46
CA GLY A 34 -15.29 -1.41 -14.64
C GLY A 34 -16.62 -1.58 -13.91
N ASP A 35 -16.93 -2.76 -13.37
CA ASP A 35 -18.13 -2.93 -12.56
C ASP A 35 -18.08 -2.05 -11.28
N GLU A 36 -19.23 -1.46 -10.94
CA GLU A 36 -19.49 -0.93 -9.59
C GLU A 36 -20.02 -2.08 -8.73
N MET A 37 -19.35 -2.33 -7.61
CA MET A 37 -19.74 -3.27 -6.57
C MET A 37 -20.48 -2.54 -5.47
N ARG A 38 -21.65 -3.05 -5.09
CA ARG A 38 -22.41 -2.57 -3.94
C ARG A 38 -22.28 -3.58 -2.81
N ILE A 39 -21.67 -3.13 -1.72
CA ILE A 39 -21.62 -3.87 -0.45
C ILE A 39 -22.74 -3.34 0.42
N ILE A 40 -23.65 -4.24 0.81
CA ILE A 40 -24.86 -3.92 1.55
C ILE A 40 -24.70 -4.50 2.96
N ASN A 41 -24.72 -3.64 3.97
CA ASN A 41 -24.74 -4.05 5.37
C ASN A 41 -26.15 -3.85 5.93
N SER A 42 -26.89 -4.93 6.17
CA SER A 42 -28.10 -4.85 6.97
C SER A 42 -27.71 -4.85 8.44
N VAL A 43 -28.05 -3.79 9.16
CA VAL A 43 -27.68 -3.56 10.56
C VAL A 43 -28.95 -3.38 11.39
N LYS A 44 -28.99 -4.03 12.54
CA LYS A 44 -30.10 -3.93 13.48
C LYS A 44 -29.64 -3.51 14.87
N ASN A 45 -30.23 -2.45 15.39
CA ASN A 45 -30.09 -2.10 16.80
C ASN A 45 -31.00 -3.00 17.64
N ASN A 46 -30.44 -3.95 18.38
CA ASN A 46 -31.24 -4.86 19.22
C ASN A 46 -31.63 -4.27 20.59
N LEU A 47 -31.34 -2.99 20.87
CA LEU A 47 -31.68 -2.33 22.13
C LEU A 47 -32.95 -1.50 22.04
N ASP A 48 -33.60 -1.32 23.19
CA ASP A 48 -34.78 -0.48 23.41
C ASP A 48 -34.45 1.02 23.56
N SER A 49 -33.23 1.41 23.18
CA SER A 49 -32.72 2.78 23.26
C SER A 49 -31.96 3.15 21.99
N ASN A 50 -31.89 4.44 21.71
CA ASN A 50 -31.14 4.96 20.57
C ASN A 50 -29.64 4.71 20.78
N GLN A 51 -28.97 4.28 19.72
CA GLN A 51 -27.55 3.93 19.75
C GLN A 51 -26.79 4.63 18.63
N VAL A 52 -25.53 4.99 18.92
CA VAL A 52 -24.55 5.32 17.87
C VAL A 52 -23.81 4.03 17.56
N LEU A 53 -23.97 3.53 16.34
CA LEU A 53 -23.28 2.32 15.88
C LEU A 53 -22.32 2.67 14.76
N ILE A 54 -21.15 2.03 14.75
CA ILE A 54 -20.14 2.21 13.72
C ILE A 54 -20.10 0.96 12.87
N VAL A 55 -20.26 1.11 11.56
CA VAL A 55 -20.04 0.05 10.59
C VAL A 55 -18.66 0.21 10.00
N GLU A 56 -17.86 -0.85 10.10
CA GLU A 56 -16.52 -0.92 9.55
C GLU A 56 -16.40 -2.12 8.60
N THR A 57 -16.21 -1.85 7.30
CA THR A 57 -16.13 -2.86 6.24
C THR A 57 -14.71 -2.94 5.70
N HIS A 58 -14.20 -4.16 5.62
CA HIS A 58 -12.89 -4.52 5.07
C HIS A 58 -13.08 -5.38 3.82
N VAL A 59 -12.39 -5.05 2.74
CA VAL A 59 -12.34 -5.89 1.53
C VAL A 59 -10.92 -6.37 1.31
N SER A 60 -10.73 -7.69 1.25
CA SER A 60 -9.41 -8.31 1.10
C SER A 60 -9.44 -9.49 0.12
N GLY A 61 -8.37 -9.66 -0.65
CA GLY A 61 -8.19 -10.82 -1.52
C GLY A 61 -7.70 -12.06 -0.76
N GLU A 62 -8.21 -13.24 -1.12
CA GLU A 62 -7.73 -14.51 -0.56
C GLU A 62 -6.48 -15.00 -1.31
N GLY A 63 -5.36 -15.16 -0.60
CA GLY A 63 -4.13 -15.74 -1.17
C GLY A 63 -3.25 -14.78 -1.97
N PHE A 64 -3.56 -13.48 -2.00
CA PHE A 64 -2.71 -12.46 -2.60
C PHE A 64 -2.76 -11.13 -1.82
N ARG A 65 -1.73 -10.32 -1.97
CA ARG A 65 -1.68 -8.99 -1.35
C ARG A 65 -2.53 -8.01 -2.16
N TYR A 66 -3.71 -7.71 -1.66
CA TYR A 66 -4.51 -6.58 -2.07
C TYR A 66 -4.58 -5.60 -0.88
N PHE A 67 -4.30 -4.32 -1.11
CA PHE A 67 -4.39 -3.33 -0.04
C PHE A 67 -5.85 -3.27 0.42
N PRO A 68 -6.14 -3.57 1.70
CA PRO A 68 -7.50 -3.65 2.15
C PRO A 68 -8.14 -2.26 2.04
N THR A 69 -9.30 -2.20 1.41
CA THR A 69 -10.13 -1.00 1.47
C THR A 69 -10.90 -1.05 2.77
N ILE A 70 -10.71 -0.03 3.62
CA ILE A 70 -11.38 0.10 4.91
C ILE A 70 -12.38 1.25 4.81
N LEU A 71 -13.65 0.94 5.01
CA LEU A 71 -14.73 1.92 5.02
C LEU A 71 -15.35 1.95 6.41
N ARG A 72 -15.34 3.11 7.07
CA ARG A 72 -15.79 3.24 8.46
C ARG A 72 -16.71 4.44 8.59
N THR A 73 -17.96 4.20 8.99
CA THR A 73 -18.96 5.26 9.15
C THR A 73 -19.82 5.03 10.39
N ALA A 74 -20.13 6.11 11.12
CA ALA A 74 -21.00 6.09 12.30
C ALA A 74 -22.42 6.54 11.94
N TYR A 75 -23.42 5.88 12.51
CA TYR A 75 -24.82 6.18 12.29
C TYR A 75 -25.59 6.17 13.62
N ASN A 76 -26.58 7.06 13.71
CA ASN A 76 -27.58 7.01 14.78
C ASN A 76 -28.68 6.02 14.38
N PHE A 77 -28.95 5.05 15.26
CA PHE A 77 -30.04 4.09 15.15
C PHE A 77 -31.07 4.34 16.24
N GLU A 78 -32.34 4.33 15.88
CA GLU A 78 -33.44 4.31 16.85
C GLU A 78 -33.53 2.94 17.54
N ALA A 79 -34.24 2.87 18.66
CA ALA A 79 -34.55 1.62 19.34
C ALA A 79 -35.17 0.61 18.36
N PHE A 80 -34.60 -0.60 18.30
CA PHE A 80 -35.05 -1.68 17.40
C PHE A 80 -35.02 -1.38 15.89
N GLU A 81 -34.38 -0.28 15.45
CA GLU A 81 -34.26 0.05 14.03
C GLU A 81 -33.40 -0.96 13.27
N GLU A 82 -33.85 -1.31 12.08
CA GLU A 82 -33.07 -2.03 11.06
C GLU A 82 -32.83 -1.10 9.86
N ARG A 83 -31.59 -1.03 9.38
CA ARG A 83 -31.18 -0.14 8.28
C ARG A 83 -30.16 -0.83 7.39
N GLU A 84 -30.32 -0.65 6.09
CA GLU A 84 -29.30 -1.01 5.10
C GLU A 84 -28.31 0.14 4.90
N ILE A 85 -27.03 -0.18 4.92
CA ILE A 85 -25.93 0.76 4.71
C ILE A 85 -25.09 0.28 3.53
N ASP A 86 -25.05 1.10 2.49
CA ASP A 86 -24.41 0.80 1.22
C ASP A 86 -23.03 1.43 1.10
N PHE A 87 -22.07 0.62 0.68
CA PHE A 87 -20.76 1.07 0.22
C PHE A 87 -20.56 0.70 -1.25
N LYS A 88 -19.92 1.62 -1.99
CA LYS A 88 -19.63 1.45 -3.41
C LYS A 88 -18.14 1.37 -3.65
N LEU A 89 -17.72 0.37 -4.42
CA LEU A 89 -16.34 0.17 -4.87
C LEU A 89 -16.33 -0.09 -6.37
N HIS A 90 -15.27 0.31 -7.07
CA HIS A 90 -15.10 0.01 -8.48
C HIS A 90 -14.03 -1.06 -8.67
N VAL A 91 -14.33 -2.07 -9.49
CA VAL A 91 -13.35 -3.07 -9.90
C VAL A 91 -12.44 -2.45 -10.97
N ILE A 92 -11.22 -2.10 -10.58
CA ILE A 92 -10.22 -1.57 -11.51
C ILE A 92 -9.63 -2.69 -12.39
N GLU A 93 -9.14 -2.33 -13.58
CA GLU A 93 -8.58 -3.28 -14.55
C GLU A 93 -7.44 -4.14 -14.00
N THR A 94 -6.70 -3.65 -13.01
CA THR A 94 -5.55 -4.34 -12.41
C THR A 94 -5.86 -4.97 -11.05
N MET A 95 -7.13 -5.01 -10.65
CA MET A 95 -7.53 -5.71 -9.43
C MET A 95 -7.17 -7.20 -9.60
N PRO A 96 -6.37 -7.81 -8.72
CA PRO A 96 -5.96 -9.20 -8.92
C PRO A 96 -7.18 -10.12 -9.07
N PRO A 97 -7.21 -11.00 -10.08
CA PRO A 97 -8.32 -11.92 -10.24
C PRO A 97 -8.33 -12.96 -9.12
N GLY A 98 -9.53 -13.41 -8.74
CA GLY A 98 -9.75 -14.44 -7.74
C GLY A 98 -10.77 -14.05 -6.70
N ARG A 99 -10.78 -14.82 -5.61
CA ARG A 99 -11.75 -14.70 -4.53
C ARG A 99 -11.40 -13.58 -3.56
N TYR A 100 -12.41 -12.80 -3.21
CA TYR A 100 -12.33 -11.74 -2.23
C TYR A 100 -13.30 -12.01 -1.09
N LYS A 101 -12.88 -11.57 0.10
CA LYS A 101 -13.69 -11.55 1.31
C LYS A 101 -14.07 -10.11 1.63
N VAL A 102 -15.37 -9.89 1.86
CA VAL A 102 -15.91 -8.71 2.52
C VAL A 102 -16.15 -9.10 3.96
N PHE A 103 -15.58 -8.34 4.89
CA PHE A 103 -15.76 -8.54 6.32
C PHE A 103 -16.22 -7.24 6.95
N SER A 104 -17.39 -7.27 7.56
CA SER A 104 -17.97 -6.11 8.23
C SER A 104 -18.06 -6.34 9.72
N LYS A 105 -17.70 -5.30 10.48
CA LYS A 105 -17.86 -5.22 11.93
C LYS A 105 -18.88 -4.16 12.28
N LEU A 106 -19.64 -4.44 13.32
CA LEU A 106 -20.48 -3.47 14.00
C LEU A 106 -19.83 -3.15 15.34
N LEU A 107 -19.59 -1.87 15.59
CA LEU A 107 -18.97 -1.40 16.82
C LEU A 107 -19.90 -0.48 17.61
N ARG A 108 -19.81 -0.57 18.93
CA ARG A 108 -20.38 0.40 19.89
C ARG A 108 -19.29 0.79 20.88
N ASP A 109 -19.06 2.09 21.05
CA ASP A 109 -17.95 2.62 21.86
C ASP A 109 -16.59 1.97 21.51
N ASP A 110 -16.32 1.83 20.20
CA ASP A 110 -15.15 1.17 19.62
C ASP A 110 -14.98 -0.32 19.98
N LYS A 111 -15.99 -0.97 20.58
CA LYS A 111 -16.00 -2.42 20.84
C LYS A 111 -16.84 -3.15 19.81
N GLU A 112 -16.30 -4.24 19.28
CA GLU A 112 -17.03 -5.14 18.38
C GLU A 112 -18.19 -5.81 19.11
N ILE A 113 -19.41 -5.62 18.58
CA ILE A 113 -20.65 -6.23 19.09
C ILE A 113 -21.23 -7.24 18.10
N GLY A 114 -20.86 -7.14 16.82
CA GLY A 114 -21.21 -8.11 15.79
C GLY A 114 -20.26 -8.06 14.62
N SER A 115 -20.21 -9.15 13.86
CA SER A 115 -19.49 -9.20 12.59
C SER A 115 -20.13 -10.19 11.62
N SER A 116 -19.88 -9.96 10.33
CA SER A 116 -20.40 -10.77 9.23
C SER A 116 -19.40 -10.79 8.09
N GLU A 117 -19.40 -11.86 7.31
CA GLU A 117 -18.58 -11.97 6.11
C GLU A 117 -19.35 -12.49 4.91
N ASN A 118 -18.93 -12.03 3.73
CA ASN A 118 -19.40 -12.51 2.45
C ASN A 118 -18.23 -12.61 1.47
N TYR A 119 -18.43 -13.34 0.37
CA TYR A 119 -17.40 -13.59 -0.63
C TYR A 119 -17.89 -13.25 -2.04
N PHE A 120 -16.97 -12.79 -2.87
CA PHE A 120 -17.21 -12.59 -4.30
C PHE A 120 -15.95 -12.93 -5.12
N GLU A 121 -16.11 -13.06 -6.42
CA GLU A 121 -15.04 -13.33 -7.38
C GLU A 121 -14.79 -12.13 -8.28
N VAL A 122 -13.52 -11.85 -8.58
CA VAL A 122 -13.12 -10.90 -9.64
C VAL A 122 -12.48 -11.68 -10.78
N THR A 123 -12.96 -11.45 -11.99
CA THR A 123 -12.46 -12.13 -13.18
C THR A 123 -12.23 -11.15 -14.33
N GLY A 124 -11.48 -11.54 -15.34
CA GLY A 124 -11.27 -10.73 -16.55
C GLY A 124 -10.36 -9.51 -16.37
N THR A 125 -9.74 -9.33 -15.21
CA THR A 125 -8.74 -8.28 -14.96
C THR A 125 -7.38 -8.62 -15.57
N LEU A 126 -6.57 -7.60 -15.78
CA LEU A 126 -5.23 -7.69 -16.32
C LEU A 126 -4.21 -7.86 -15.20
N LYS A 127 -3.20 -8.70 -15.43
CA LYS A 127 -2.04 -8.82 -14.54
C LYS A 127 -1.18 -7.56 -14.63
N THR A 128 -0.52 -7.22 -13.54
CA THR A 128 0.51 -6.18 -13.52
C THR A 128 1.86 -6.79 -13.89
N MET A 129 2.67 -6.06 -14.67
CA MET A 129 4.07 -6.41 -14.92
C MET A 129 4.98 -5.33 -14.32
N SER A 130 6.18 -5.74 -13.91
CA SER A 130 7.24 -4.81 -13.50
C SER A 130 8.36 -4.89 -14.52
N PHE A 131 8.77 -3.73 -15.04
CA PHE A 131 9.96 -3.60 -15.86
C PHE A 131 10.63 -2.24 -15.61
N ASP A 132 11.93 -2.21 -15.86
CA ASP A 132 12.76 -1.02 -15.79
C ASP A 132 13.68 -0.95 -17.00
N VAL A 133 14.04 0.28 -17.41
CA VAL A 133 14.82 0.55 -18.62
C VAL A 133 16.06 1.32 -18.27
N PHE A 134 17.18 0.92 -18.86
CA PHE A 134 18.48 1.51 -18.59
C PHE A 134 19.32 1.59 -19.86
N ALA A 135 20.32 2.46 -19.84
CA ALA A 135 21.29 2.63 -20.91
C ALA A 135 22.69 2.23 -20.43
N CYS A 136 23.51 1.76 -21.35
CA CYS A 136 24.86 1.27 -21.08
C CYS A 136 25.85 1.78 -22.12
N ALA A 137 27.12 1.87 -21.72
CA ALA A 137 28.23 2.28 -22.59
C ALA A 137 28.57 1.23 -23.65
N ASP A 138 28.34 -0.05 -23.30
CA ASP A 138 28.76 -1.21 -24.07
C ASP A 138 27.61 -2.21 -24.28
N LYS A 139 27.76 -3.04 -25.31
CA LYS A 139 26.74 -4.03 -25.72
C LYS A 139 26.44 -5.09 -24.66
N ASN A 140 27.42 -5.43 -23.83
CA ASN A 140 27.25 -6.41 -22.75
C ASN A 140 26.62 -5.77 -21.50
N CYS A 141 26.43 -4.45 -21.52
CA CYS A 141 25.98 -3.66 -20.39
C CYS A 141 26.77 -3.94 -19.12
N SER A 142 28.09 -3.81 -19.22
CA SER A 142 28.98 -4.01 -18.08
C SER A 142 28.78 -2.91 -17.02
N GLU A 143 28.39 -1.71 -17.46
CA GLU A 143 28.08 -0.57 -16.61
C GLU A 143 26.88 0.23 -17.14
N ARG A 144 25.97 0.63 -16.23
CA ARG A 144 24.85 1.53 -16.56
C ARG A 144 25.35 2.97 -16.63
N GLN A 145 24.97 3.69 -17.68
CA GLN A 145 25.42 5.05 -17.93
C GLN A 145 24.25 5.94 -18.37
N GLY A 146 24.13 7.12 -17.78
CA GLY A 146 23.12 8.14 -18.16
C GLY A 146 23.69 9.31 -18.98
N LEU A 147 25.02 9.42 -19.08
CA LEU A 147 25.71 10.52 -19.77
C LEU A 147 26.61 9.97 -20.88
N PHE A 148 26.42 10.41 -22.11
CA PHE A 148 27.14 9.95 -23.29
C PHE A 148 27.86 11.10 -23.99
N LYS A 149 28.82 10.78 -24.85
CA LYS A 149 29.46 11.75 -25.74
C LYS A 149 28.74 11.80 -27.07
N LYS A 150 28.72 12.97 -27.70
CA LYS A 150 28.23 13.13 -29.07
C LYS A 150 28.99 12.18 -30.00
N GLY A 151 28.25 11.43 -30.81
CA GLY A 151 28.74 10.39 -31.70
C GLY A 151 28.92 9.00 -31.06
N GLN A 152 28.84 8.87 -29.73
CA GLN A 152 28.91 7.59 -29.03
C GLN A 152 27.61 6.80 -29.21
N SER A 153 27.70 5.47 -29.25
CA SER A 153 26.53 4.60 -29.15
C SER A 153 26.10 4.41 -27.70
N ALA A 154 24.80 4.46 -27.43
CA ALA A 154 24.21 3.98 -26.19
C ALA A 154 23.44 2.69 -26.46
N PHE A 155 23.64 1.70 -25.60
CA PHE A 155 22.93 0.43 -25.64
C PHE A 155 21.78 0.49 -24.64
N ILE A 156 20.55 0.53 -25.14
CA ILE A 156 19.34 0.56 -24.32
C ILE A 156 18.83 -0.85 -24.12
N ASN A 157 18.64 -1.21 -22.86
CA ASN A 157 18.13 -2.51 -22.48
C ASN A 157 17.08 -2.38 -21.36
N TYR A 158 16.44 -3.49 -21.01
CA TYR A 158 15.44 -3.54 -19.96
C TYR A 158 15.62 -4.78 -19.08
N ILE A 159 15.07 -4.72 -17.88
CA ILE A 159 14.91 -5.86 -16.99
C ILE A 159 13.44 -5.99 -16.62
N SER A 160 12.97 -7.23 -16.50
CA SER A 160 11.58 -7.53 -16.18
C SER A 160 11.49 -8.84 -15.42
N ASP A 161 10.64 -8.87 -14.39
CA ASP A 161 10.30 -10.11 -13.69
C ASP A 161 9.32 -10.97 -14.52
N THR A 162 8.71 -10.37 -15.55
CA THR A 162 7.80 -11.03 -16.48
C THR A 162 8.56 -11.42 -17.77
N PRO A 163 8.64 -12.71 -18.12
CA PRO A 163 9.35 -13.16 -19.31
C PRO A 163 8.58 -12.80 -20.59
N ASN A 164 9.31 -12.70 -21.71
CA ASN A 164 8.76 -12.54 -23.07
C ASN A 164 7.85 -11.31 -23.27
N ILE A 165 8.08 -10.22 -22.52
CA ILE A 165 7.41 -8.95 -22.78
C ILE A 165 7.89 -8.32 -24.09
N ASN A 166 6.99 -7.66 -24.83
CA ASN A 166 7.34 -6.84 -25.98
C ASN A 166 7.56 -5.40 -25.53
N VAL A 167 8.78 -4.87 -25.72
CA VAL A 167 9.14 -3.51 -25.29
C VAL A 167 9.46 -2.66 -26.51
N GLU A 168 8.62 -1.64 -26.73
CA GLU A 168 8.80 -0.64 -27.77
C GLU A 168 9.16 0.69 -27.12
N ALA A 169 10.11 1.44 -27.69
CA ALA A 169 10.56 2.70 -27.15
C ALA A 169 10.48 3.82 -28.19
N GLU A 170 10.00 4.98 -27.75
CA GLU A 170 10.06 6.24 -28.46
C GLU A 170 11.17 7.11 -27.84
N ILE A 171 12.13 7.51 -28.66
CA ILE A 171 13.26 8.35 -28.25
C ILE A 171 13.02 9.75 -28.83
N ILE A 172 12.82 10.72 -27.95
CA ILE A 172 12.71 12.14 -28.28
C ILE A 172 14.12 12.71 -28.21
N ARG A 173 14.65 13.15 -29.35
CA ARG A 173 15.97 13.78 -29.48
C ARG A 173 15.95 15.25 -29.04
N PRO A 174 17.13 15.88 -28.83
CA PRO A 174 17.23 17.30 -28.46
C PRO A 174 16.55 18.26 -29.46
N ASP A 175 16.53 17.90 -30.75
CA ASP A 175 15.85 18.62 -31.83
C ASP A 175 14.32 18.37 -31.88
N LYS A 176 13.78 17.60 -30.91
CA LYS A 176 12.39 17.14 -30.81
C LYS A 176 11.97 16.10 -31.85
N ASN A 177 12.88 15.61 -32.68
CA ASN A 177 12.57 14.51 -33.59
C ASN A 177 12.49 13.19 -32.83
N THR A 178 11.49 12.39 -33.15
CA THR A 178 11.23 11.10 -32.49
C THR A 178 11.71 9.92 -33.33
N ILE A 179 12.31 8.92 -32.68
CA ILE A 179 12.66 7.63 -33.30
C ILE A 179 11.96 6.52 -32.51
N ARG A 180 11.39 5.54 -33.21
CA ARG A 180 10.81 4.34 -32.58
C ARG A 180 11.71 3.14 -32.77
N VAL A 181 11.97 2.40 -31.70
CA VAL A 181 12.80 1.20 -31.71
C VAL A 181 12.17 0.09 -30.86
N LYS A 182 12.53 -1.16 -31.13
CA LYS A 182 12.23 -2.29 -30.23
C LYS A 182 13.44 -2.54 -29.34
N LEU A 183 13.23 -2.79 -28.04
CA LEU A 183 14.32 -3.05 -27.11
C LEU A 183 14.63 -4.56 -27.02
N PRO A 184 15.91 -4.93 -26.80
CA PRO A 184 17.09 -4.07 -26.68
C PRO A 184 17.50 -3.41 -28.02
N ALA A 185 18.08 -2.21 -27.95
CA ALA A 185 18.49 -1.43 -29.13
C ALA A 185 19.82 -0.68 -28.92
N GLU A 186 20.54 -0.45 -30.01
CA GLU A 186 21.70 0.47 -30.05
C GLU A 186 21.27 1.78 -30.72
N ILE A 187 21.62 2.91 -30.12
CA ILE A 187 21.30 4.24 -30.63
C ILE A 187 22.58 5.08 -30.68
N ARG A 188 22.84 5.72 -31.82
CA ARG A 188 23.93 6.68 -31.94
C ARG A 188 23.51 8.06 -31.44
N MET A 189 24.29 8.65 -30.54
CA MET A 189 24.01 9.94 -29.91
C MET A 189 24.50 11.12 -30.77
N GLU A 190 23.80 11.44 -31.85
CA GLU A 190 24.27 12.41 -32.86
C GLU A 190 24.25 13.89 -32.43
N LEU A 191 23.35 14.26 -31.52
CA LEU A 191 23.15 15.63 -31.06
C LEU A 191 23.55 15.75 -29.60
N ALA A 192 24.15 16.88 -29.22
CA ALA A 192 24.33 17.20 -27.80
C ALA A 192 22.99 17.66 -27.20
N GLY A 193 22.76 17.35 -25.92
CA GLY A 193 21.54 17.70 -25.20
C GLY A 193 20.86 16.52 -24.52
N ALA A 194 19.63 16.72 -24.07
CA ALA A 194 18.84 15.69 -23.39
C ALA A 194 18.03 14.85 -24.38
N TYR A 195 18.16 13.54 -24.26
CA TYR A 195 17.33 12.56 -24.93
C TYR A 195 16.32 12.00 -23.93
N ILE A 196 15.05 11.94 -24.31
CA ILE A 196 14.00 11.36 -23.48
C ILE A 196 13.54 10.07 -24.14
N LEU A 197 13.76 8.95 -23.46
CA LEU A 197 13.30 7.65 -23.89
C LEU A 197 12.03 7.28 -23.14
N LYS A 198 10.94 7.00 -23.87
CA LYS A 198 9.68 6.48 -23.35
C LYS A 198 9.51 5.06 -23.83
N ALA A 199 9.68 4.09 -22.96
CA ALA A 199 9.51 2.68 -23.27
C ALA A 199 8.17 2.17 -22.76
N THR A 200 7.44 1.45 -23.61
CA THR A 200 6.18 0.80 -23.29
C THR A 200 6.34 -0.71 -23.40
N ALA A 201 6.15 -1.42 -22.29
CA ALA A 201 6.11 -2.87 -22.24
C ALA A 201 4.68 -3.37 -22.41
N SER A 202 4.50 -4.42 -23.20
CA SER A 202 3.21 -5.02 -23.51
C SER A 202 3.29 -6.55 -23.56
N LEU A 203 2.26 -7.21 -23.06
CA LEU A 203 2.09 -8.66 -23.09
C LEU A 203 0.59 -8.99 -22.96
N ALA A 204 0.10 -9.97 -23.72
CA ALA A 204 -1.30 -10.36 -23.66
C ALA A 204 -1.70 -10.82 -22.24
N GLY A 205 -2.83 -10.33 -21.74
CA GLY A 205 -3.31 -10.61 -20.38
C GLY A 205 -2.64 -9.76 -19.29
N TYR A 206 -1.79 -8.82 -19.66
CA TYR A 206 -1.18 -7.85 -18.74
C TYR A 206 -1.54 -6.42 -19.12
N LYS A 207 -1.56 -5.54 -18.13
CA LYS A 207 -1.65 -4.11 -18.36
C LYS A 207 -0.33 -3.61 -18.95
N SER A 208 -0.42 -2.81 -20.01
CA SER A 208 0.76 -2.18 -20.60
C SER A 208 1.31 -1.13 -19.65
N GLU A 209 2.62 -1.13 -19.47
CA GLU A 209 3.32 -0.23 -18.54
C GLU A 209 4.29 0.64 -19.33
N THR A 210 4.43 1.91 -18.94
CA THR A 210 5.38 2.85 -19.57
C THR A 210 6.40 3.34 -18.55
N ARG A 211 7.66 3.43 -18.98
CA ARG A 211 8.79 3.97 -18.21
C ARG A 211 9.52 5.03 -19.02
N GLN A 212 10.05 6.02 -18.32
CA GLN A 212 10.80 7.11 -18.93
C GLN A 212 12.23 7.11 -18.39
N LEU A 213 13.20 7.24 -19.30
CA LEU A 213 14.63 7.38 -19.01
C LEU A 213 15.15 8.64 -19.69
N GLU A 214 15.88 9.47 -18.96
CA GLU A 214 16.55 10.65 -19.52
C GLU A 214 18.04 10.38 -19.66
N LEU A 215 18.59 10.71 -20.83
CA LEU A 215 20.00 10.53 -21.15
C LEU A 215 20.59 11.89 -21.54
N GLY A 216 21.72 12.26 -20.96
CA GLY A 216 22.45 13.46 -21.35
C GLY A 216 23.53 13.14 -22.38
N VAL A 217 23.67 13.99 -23.39
CA VAL A 217 24.74 13.89 -24.40
C VAL A 217 25.56 15.17 -24.39
N LEU A 218 26.86 15.03 -24.22
CA LEU A 218 27.82 16.13 -24.13
C LEU A 218 28.57 16.31 -25.45
N GLU A 219 28.81 17.56 -25.83
CA GLU A 219 29.48 17.90 -27.09
C GLU A 219 30.99 17.60 -27.03
N GLU A 220 31.62 17.84 -25.88
CA GLU A 220 33.02 17.50 -25.61
C GLU A 220 33.13 16.65 -24.34
N GLU A 221 34.24 15.92 -24.21
CA GLU A 221 34.63 15.37 -22.91
C GLU A 221 34.65 16.51 -21.90
N ILE A 222 33.91 16.34 -20.79
CA ILE A 222 34.20 17.14 -19.60
C ILE A 222 35.65 16.79 -19.28
N LYS A 223 36.56 17.71 -19.59
CA LYS A 223 37.85 17.77 -18.92
C LYS A 223 37.46 17.97 -17.48
N VAL A 224 37.34 16.86 -16.75
CA VAL A 224 37.30 16.87 -15.30
C VAL A 224 38.44 17.79 -14.96
N LEU A 225 38.14 18.94 -14.36
CA LEU A 225 39.17 19.83 -13.87
C LEU A 225 39.93 19.00 -12.85
N GLU A 226 40.98 18.30 -13.31
CA GLU A 226 41.92 17.62 -12.47
C GLU A 226 42.42 18.68 -11.49
N ASN A 227 41.98 18.51 -10.26
CA ASN A 227 42.50 19.21 -9.10
C ASN A 227 42.31 20.74 -9.11
N ARG A 228 41.06 21.20 -8.97
CA ARG A 228 40.86 22.02 -7.77
C ARG A 228 40.62 21.04 -6.65
N PRO A 229 41.56 20.84 -5.70
CA PRO A 229 41.16 20.27 -4.44
C PRO A 229 39.97 21.11 -4.00
N ILE A 230 38.80 20.48 -3.93
CA ILE A 230 37.76 20.98 -3.06
C ILE A 230 38.51 20.99 -1.74
N LYS A 231 38.96 22.17 -1.29
CA LYS A 231 39.13 22.42 0.12
C LYS A 231 37.73 22.20 0.64
N THR A 232 37.40 20.95 0.90
CA THR A 232 36.46 20.60 1.92
C THR A 232 37.12 21.25 3.12
N GLU A 233 36.73 22.49 3.41
CA GLU A 233 36.43 22.86 4.77
C GLU A 233 35.32 21.91 5.22
N THR A 234 35.66 20.63 5.36
CA THR A 234 35.30 19.91 6.54
C THR A 234 35.84 20.77 7.68
N LYS A 235 35.03 21.74 8.09
CA LYS A 235 34.60 21.74 9.48
C LYS A 235 34.00 20.35 9.69
N GLY A 236 34.89 19.36 9.83
CA GLY A 236 34.60 18.23 10.64
C GLY A 236 34.19 18.88 11.94
N ILE A 237 32.89 18.89 12.19
CA ILE A 237 32.43 18.71 13.54
C ILE A 237 33.06 17.36 13.86
N ALA A 238 34.31 17.38 14.34
CA ALA A 238 34.76 16.37 15.26
C ALA A 238 33.62 16.40 16.28
N LEU A 239 32.74 15.40 16.20
CA LEU A 239 31.92 15.03 17.32
C LEU A 239 32.96 14.70 18.36
N ASP A 240 33.33 15.73 19.11
CA ASP A 240 34.23 15.66 20.22
C ASP A 240 33.74 14.46 21.02
N GLU A 241 34.56 13.41 21.13
CA GLU A 241 34.15 12.21 21.85
C GLU A 241 33.69 12.59 23.27
N SER A 242 34.15 13.74 23.80
CA SER A 242 33.66 14.34 25.03
C SER A 242 32.17 14.74 25.00
N ALA A 243 31.62 15.17 23.85
CA ALA A 243 30.23 15.58 23.72
C ALA A 243 29.26 14.39 23.79
N MET A 244 29.64 13.26 23.18
CA MET A 244 28.83 12.04 23.26
C MET A 244 28.89 11.43 24.67
N VAL A 245 30.07 11.45 25.31
CA VAL A 245 30.24 11.03 26.71
C VAL A 245 29.45 11.93 27.67
N ASN A 246 29.46 13.24 27.48
CA ASN A 246 28.67 14.18 28.29
C ASN A 246 27.16 13.96 28.12
N ALA A 247 26.68 13.73 26.90
CA ALA A 247 25.27 13.44 26.66
C ALA A 247 24.82 12.16 27.39
N ILE A 248 25.62 11.09 27.34
CA ILE A 248 25.34 9.83 28.04
C ILE A 248 25.35 10.05 29.57
N THR A 249 26.28 10.84 30.08
CA THR A 249 26.40 11.12 31.52
C THR A 249 25.20 11.91 32.06
N ILE A 250 24.70 12.89 31.29
CA ILE A 250 23.50 13.66 31.64
C ILE A 250 22.26 12.77 31.69
N VAL A 251 22.10 11.85 30.72
CA VAL A 251 20.97 10.91 30.70
C VAL A 251 21.00 9.97 31.91
N LEU A 252 22.18 9.45 32.28
CA LEU A 252 22.32 8.60 33.48
C LEU A 252 22.00 9.35 34.78
N MET A 253 22.45 10.60 34.92
CA MET A 253 22.12 11.44 36.08
C MET A 253 20.62 11.70 36.19
N ALA A 254 19.94 11.97 35.06
CA ALA A 254 18.49 12.18 35.04
C ALA A 254 17.73 10.93 35.51
N ILE A 255 18.14 9.73 35.08
CA ILE A 255 17.53 8.46 35.50
C ILE A 255 17.69 8.25 37.01
N ILE A 256 18.88 8.52 37.57
CA ILE A 256 19.14 8.39 39.01
C ILE A 256 18.26 9.36 39.82
N ILE A 257 18.17 10.62 39.39
CA ILE A 257 17.33 11.63 40.05
C ILE A 257 15.86 11.22 40.02
N CYS A 258 15.34 10.76 38.87
CA CYS A 258 13.98 10.25 38.77
C CYS A 258 13.74 9.05 39.71
N GLY A 259 14.70 8.12 39.80
CA GLY A 259 14.63 6.99 40.72
C GLY A 259 14.55 7.42 42.19
N LEU A 260 15.36 8.41 42.60
CA LEU A 260 15.34 8.96 43.96
C LEU A 260 14.02 9.67 44.28
N ILE A 261 13.44 10.40 43.34
CA ILE A 261 12.12 11.05 43.50
C ILE A 261 11.04 9.99 43.71
N VAL A 262 11.05 8.91 42.93
CA VAL A 262 10.09 7.80 43.08
C VAL A 262 10.26 7.12 44.45
N LEU A 263 11.49 6.87 44.89
CA LEU A 263 11.80 6.31 46.21
C LEU A 263 11.32 7.22 47.36
N ALA A 264 11.59 8.52 47.27
CA ALA A 264 11.13 9.50 48.25
C ALA A 264 9.60 9.54 48.31
N TYR A 265 8.93 9.52 47.15
CA TYR A 265 7.47 9.44 47.06
C TYR A 265 6.92 8.18 47.72
N PHE A 266 7.53 7.01 47.48
CA PHE A 266 7.15 5.76 48.13
C PHE A 266 7.33 5.80 49.65
N ASN A 267 8.44 6.35 50.13
CA ASN A 267 8.71 6.49 51.56
C ASN A 267 7.72 7.45 52.24
N LEU A 268 7.40 8.59 51.62
CA LEU A 268 6.38 9.52 52.10
C LEU A 268 4.99 8.86 52.14
N LYS A 269 4.64 8.07 51.11
CA LYS A 269 3.39 7.32 51.07
C LYS A 269 3.34 6.24 52.16
N ARG A 270 4.46 5.58 52.45
CA ARG A 270 4.57 4.58 53.53
C ARG A 270 4.46 5.22 54.92
N ALA A 271 5.09 6.36 55.14
CA ALA A 271 4.98 7.12 56.40
C ALA A 271 3.54 7.59 56.68
N LYS A 272 2.80 8.04 55.64
CA LYS A 272 1.38 8.38 55.77
C LYS A 272 0.50 7.17 56.12
N ARG A 273 0.88 5.95 55.71
CA ARG A 273 0.14 4.73 56.07
C ARG A 273 0.40 4.25 57.50
N GLN A 274 1.52 4.60 58.12
CA GLN A 274 1.82 4.25 59.51
C GLN A 274 1.23 5.23 60.55
N LYS A 275 0.75 6.40 60.10
CA LYS A 275 0.07 7.40 60.96
C LYS A 275 -1.46 7.30 60.93
N LYS A 276 -2.01 6.34 60.19
CA LYS A 276 -3.43 5.95 60.22
C LYS A 276 -3.55 4.61 60.92
#